data_AF-A0A3N0ZMC8-F1
#
_entry.id   AF-A0A3N0ZMC8-F1
#
_cell.length_a   1.000
_cell.length_b   1.000
_cell.length_c   1.000
_cell.angle_alpha   90.00
_cell.angle_beta   90.00
_cell.angle_gamma   90.00
#
_symmetry.space_group_name_H-M   'P 1'
#
loop_
_entity.id
_entity.type
_entity.pdbx_description
1 polymer ?
#
loop_
_entity_poly.entity_id
_entity_poly.type
_entity_poly.pdbx_seq_one_letter_code
_entity_poly.pdbx_strand_id
1 'polypeptide(L)'
;MFLYRPPTPTAYSFVLLDNALKFTSEGKIKLEVTEKQRDGHRFCEFKVIDTGIGLTSEAKEKIFEMFRQGSEGVARHYEGLGLGLFNAKLMVQLLGGEIEIESEEGKGTTVTVLLPELNCESI
;
A
#
# COMPACT_ATOMS: atom_id res chain seq x y z
N MET A 1 -22.52 16.00 -18.78
CA MET A 1 -22.44 15.96 -17.31
C MET A 1 -21.67 14.71 -16.93
N PHE A 2 -20.35 14.82 -16.72
CA PHE A 2 -19.53 13.68 -16.32
C PHE A 2 -19.73 13.47 -14.82
N LEU A 3 -20.41 12.38 -14.45
CA LEU A 3 -20.46 11.94 -13.05
C LEU A 3 -19.05 11.47 -12.69
N TYR A 4 -18.34 12.27 -11.89
CA TYR A 4 -17.11 11.84 -11.26
C TYR A 4 -17.44 10.68 -10.33
N ARG A 5 -17.03 9.47 -10.72
CA ARG A 5 -17.10 8.29 -9.86
C ARG A 5 -15.79 8.26 -9.08
N PRO A 6 -15.80 8.39 -7.74
CA PRO A 6 -14.56 8.27 -6.98
C PRO A 6 -13.93 6.90 -7.29
N PRO A 7 -12.60 6.82 -7.43
CA PRO A 7 -11.93 5.55 -7.70
C PRO A 7 -12.33 4.53 -6.64
N THR A 8 -12.76 3.34 -7.09
CA THR A 8 -13.21 2.29 -6.17
C THR A 8 -12.04 1.79 -5.33
N PRO A 9 -12.28 1.44 -4.05
CA PRO A 9 -11.23 1.02 -3.13
C PRO A 9 -10.43 -0.22 -3.59
N THR A 10 -10.95 -0.99 -4.54
CA THR A 10 -10.26 -2.16 -5.10
C THR A 10 -8.90 -1.84 -5.74
N ALA A 11 -8.71 -0.68 -6.35
CA ALA A 11 -7.52 -0.41 -7.18
C ALA A 11 -6.19 -0.37 -6.40
N TYR A 12 -6.18 0.10 -5.15
CA TYR A 12 -4.94 0.19 -4.36
C TYR A 12 -4.55 -1.15 -3.72
N SER A 13 -5.52 -2.00 -3.39
CA SER A 13 -5.26 -3.33 -2.81
C SER A 13 -4.43 -4.21 -3.74
N PHE A 14 -4.67 -4.10 -5.05
CA PHE A 14 -3.88 -4.79 -6.07
C PHE A 14 -2.42 -4.32 -6.11
N VAL A 15 -2.17 -3.01 -6.01
CA VAL A 15 -0.80 -2.47 -6.02
C VAL A 15 0.01 -2.96 -4.82
N LEU A 16 -0.62 -3.01 -3.64
CA LEU A 16 0.06 -3.47 -2.42
C LEU A 16 0.30 -4.98 -2.42
N LEU A 17 -0.68 -5.77 -2.85
CA LEU A 17 -0.53 -7.21 -3.00
C LEU A 17 0.50 -7.59 -4.07
N ASP A 18 0.54 -6.84 -5.18
CA ASP A 18 1.54 -7.03 -6.24
C ASP A 18 2.95 -6.80 -5.71
N ASN A 19 3.17 -5.74 -4.93
CA ASN A 19 4.46 -5.52 -4.27
C ASN A 19 4.82 -6.67 -3.31
N ALA A 20 3.88 -7.11 -2.47
CA ALA A 20 4.12 -8.23 -1.56
C ALA A 20 4.50 -9.52 -2.30
N LEU A 21 3.79 -9.84 -3.40
CA LEU A 21 4.08 -10.99 -4.26
C LEU A 21 5.45 -10.88 -4.93
N LYS A 22 5.79 -9.69 -5.42
CA LYS A 22 7.04 -9.42 -6.10
C LYS A 22 8.24 -9.57 -5.17
N PHE A 23 8.15 -9.11 -3.92
CA PHE A 23 9.29 -9.05 -3.00
C PHE A 23 9.36 -10.23 -2.00
N THR A 24 8.43 -11.20 -2.10
CA THR A 24 8.41 -12.42 -1.30
C THR A 24 8.59 -13.64 -2.18
N SER A 25 9.85 -14.01 -2.45
CA SER A 25 10.16 -15.19 -3.26
C SER A 25 9.79 -16.50 -2.53
N GLU A 26 9.98 -16.53 -1.22
CA GLU A 26 9.61 -17.63 -0.33
C GLU A 26 9.05 -17.03 0.96
N GLY A 27 8.03 -17.66 1.54
CA GLY A 27 7.41 -17.19 2.77
C GLY A 27 5.89 -17.08 2.66
N LYS A 28 5.32 -16.06 3.31
CA LYS A 28 3.86 -15.88 3.41
C LYS A 28 3.48 -14.44 3.14
N ILE A 29 2.31 -14.29 2.51
CA ILE A 29 1.63 -13.02 2.35
C ILE A 29 0.24 -13.16 2.99
N LYS A 30 -0.15 -12.17 3.79
CA LYS A 30 -1.43 -12.12 4.48
C LYS A 30 -2.11 -10.79 4.18
N LEU A 31 -3.37 -10.85 3.79
CA LEU A 31 -4.26 -9.70 3.76
C LEU A 31 -5.18 -9.77 4.98
N GLU A 32 -5.16 -8.73 5.81
CA GLU A 32 -6.13 -8.54 6.89
C GLU A 32 -7.01 -7.34 6.56
N VAL A 33 -8.31 -7.48 6.79
CA VAL A 33 -9.29 -6.40 6.63
C VAL A 33 -10.05 -6.29 7.94
N THR A 34 -10.00 -5.12 8.58
CA THR A 34 -10.69 -4.87 9.84
C THR A 34 -11.45 -3.55 9.79
N GLU A 35 -12.59 -3.49 10.48
CA GLU A 35 -13.28 -2.22 10.73
C GLU A 35 -12.62 -1.52 11.93
N LYS A 36 -12.40 -0.21 11.82
CA LYS A 36 -11.92 0.66 12.90
C LYS A 36 -12.92 1.79 13.11
N GLN A 37 -12.96 2.31 14.32
CA GLN A 37 -13.67 3.55 14.64
C GLN A 37 -12.69 4.58 15.18
N ARG A 38 -12.74 5.79 14.65
CA ARG A 38 -11.92 6.93 15.07
C ARG A 38 -12.77 8.19 15.05
N ASP A 39 -12.82 8.92 16.16
CA ASP A 39 -13.57 10.17 16.30
C ASP A 39 -15.04 10.07 15.83
N GLY A 40 -15.70 8.95 16.13
CA GLY A 40 -17.10 8.70 15.74
C GLY A 40 -17.30 8.31 14.27
N HIS A 41 -16.24 8.19 13.48
CA HIS A 41 -16.29 7.77 12.08
C HIS A 41 -15.79 6.34 11.91
N ARG A 42 -16.39 5.57 11.01
CA ARG A 42 -15.96 4.22 10.65
C ARG A 42 -14.91 4.26 9.55
N PHE A 43 -13.92 3.39 9.68
CA PHE A 43 -12.84 3.22 8.73
C PHE A 43 -12.66 1.73 8.42
N CYS A 44 -12.22 1.44 7.20
CA CYS A 44 -11.77 0.12 6.80
C CYS A 44 -10.23 0.13 6.79
N GLU A 45 -9.63 -0.72 7.62
CA GLU A 45 -8.18 -0.94 7.67
C GLU A 45 -7.83 -2.18 6.84
N PHE A 46 -6.98 -2.00 5.83
CA PHE A 46 -6.38 -3.06 5.04
C PHE A 46 -4.91 -3.18 5.43
N LYS A 47 -4.47 -4.39 5.80
CA LYS A 47 -3.05 -4.69 6.04
C LYS A 47 -2.57 -5.76 5.09
N VAL A 48 -1.56 -5.43 4.29
CA VAL A 48 -0.81 -6.41 3.50
C VAL A 48 0.50 -6.67 4.24
N ILE A 49 0.65 -7.90 4.74
CA ILE A 49 1.79 -8.34 5.53
C ILE A 49 2.52 -9.41 4.73
N ASP A 50 3.80 -9.19 4.47
CA ASP A 50 4.68 -10.13 3.80
C ASP A 50 5.93 -10.46 4.64
N THR A 51 6.53 -11.60 4.36
CA THR A 51 7.79 -12.06 4.98
C THR A 51 8.95 -12.00 3.99
N GLY A 52 8.88 -11.10 3.01
CA GLY A 52 9.85 -10.96 1.94
C GLY A 52 11.15 -10.30 2.38
N ILE A 53 11.87 -9.73 1.41
CA ILE A 53 13.20 -9.14 1.62
C ILE A 53 13.20 -7.91 2.56
N GLY A 54 12.03 -7.30 2.81
CA GLY A 54 11.92 -6.08 3.61
C GLY A 54 12.62 -4.87 2.99
N LEU A 55 12.79 -3.81 3.79
CA LEU A 55 13.39 -2.54 3.39
C LEU A 55 14.47 -2.13 4.39
N THR A 56 15.57 -1.56 3.88
CA THR A 56 16.53 -0.82 4.70
C THR A 56 15.87 0.44 5.28
N SER A 57 16.41 0.99 6.37
CA SER A 57 15.92 2.26 6.93
C SER A 57 15.90 3.39 5.89
N GLU A 58 16.96 3.48 5.07
CA GLU A 58 17.04 4.48 4.00
C GLU A 58 15.98 4.27 2.91
N ALA A 59 15.75 3.02 2.49
CA ALA A 59 14.73 2.71 1.49
C ALA A 59 13.33 3.01 2.03
N LYS A 60 13.05 2.70 3.30
CA LYS A 60 11.76 2.96 3.96
C LYS A 60 11.40 4.44 3.96
N GLU A 61 12.36 5.34 4.21
CA GLU A 61 12.12 6.79 4.20
C GLU A 61 11.74 7.32 2.82
N LYS A 62 12.24 6.69 1.76
CA LYS A 62 12.11 7.16 0.37
C LYS A 62 11.09 6.35 -0.45
N ILE A 63 10.48 5.31 0.12
CA ILE A 63 9.67 4.33 -0.62
C ILE A 63 8.43 4.92 -1.29
N PHE A 64 7.94 6.05 -0.77
CA PHE A 64 6.80 6.78 -1.33
C PHE A 64 7.22 7.95 -2.21
N GLU A 65 8.51 8.16 -2.49
CA GLU A 65 8.95 9.18 -3.45
C GLU A 65 8.82 8.65 -4.89
N MET A 66 8.50 9.54 -5.83
CA MET A 66 8.47 9.19 -7.25
C MET A 66 9.85 8.73 -7.75
N PHE A 67 9.84 7.72 -8.62
CA PHE A 67 11.04 7.20 -9.29
C PHE A 67 12.11 6.59 -8.36
N ARG A 68 11.78 6.34 -7.10
CA ARG A 68 12.67 5.61 -6.19
C ARG A 68 12.44 4.11 -6.31
N GLN A 69 13.52 3.38 -6.41
CA GLN A 69 13.58 1.93 -6.22
C GLN A 69 14.54 1.65 -5.07
N GLY A 70 14.34 0.52 -4.37
CA GLY A 70 15.33 0.03 -3.40
C GLY A 70 16.72 -0.04 -4.03
N SER A 71 17.77 0.15 -3.23
CA SER A 71 19.17 0.32 -3.65
C SER A 71 19.65 -0.64 -4.75
N GLU A 72 20.74 -0.26 -5.44
CA GLU A 72 21.29 -0.86 -6.68
C GLU A 72 21.46 -2.40 -6.72
N GLY A 73 21.37 -3.09 -5.57
CA GLY A 73 21.34 -4.55 -5.48
C GLY A 73 19.99 -5.18 -5.84
N VAL A 74 18.87 -4.55 -5.46
CA VAL A 74 17.50 -5.07 -5.63
C VAL A 74 16.90 -4.65 -6.98
N ALA A 75 17.27 -3.46 -7.47
CA ALA A 75 16.78 -2.91 -8.76
C ALA A 75 17.10 -3.79 -9.98
N ARG A 76 18.15 -4.62 -9.92
CA ARG A 76 18.56 -5.50 -11.04
C ARG A 76 17.63 -6.68 -11.30
N HIS A 77 16.69 -6.99 -10.42
CA HIS A 77 15.76 -8.11 -10.61
C HIS A 77 14.29 -7.70 -10.71
N TYR A 78 13.97 -6.43 -10.46
CA TYR A 78 12.60 -5.98 -10.26
C TYR A 78 12.28 -4.76 -11.12
N GLU A 79 11.77 -5.00 -12.34
CA GLU A 79 11.35 -3.95 -13.29
C GLU A 79 10.24 -3.04 -12.73
N GLY A 80 10.27 -1.74 -13.06
CA GLY A 80 9.21 -0.77 -12.71
C GLY A 80 9.69 0.69 -12.73
N LEU A 81 8.80 1.68 -12.80
CA LEU A 81 9.18 3.11 -12.76
C LEU A 81 9.25 3.70 -11.35
N GLY A 82 9.04 2.90 -10.30
CA GLY A 82 8.96 3.42 -8.92
C GLY A 82 7.74 4.31 -8.68
N LEU A 83 6.66 4.11 -9.45
CA LEU A 83 5.45 4.93 -9.37
C LEU A 83 4.30 4.26 -8.60
N GLY A 84 4.33 2.94 -8.41
CA GLY A 84 3.21 2.19 -7.84
C GLY A 84 2.84 2.65 -6.43
N LEU A 85 3.80 2.64 -5.50
CA LEU A 85 3.56 3.05 -4.11
C LEU A 85 3.29 4.55 -3.97
N PHE A 86 3.94 5.39 -4.78
CA PHE A 86 3.62 6.82 -4.83
C PHE A 86 2.15 7.06 -5.25
N ASN A 87 1.69 6.40 -6.31
CA ASN A 87 0.31 6.50 -6.78
C ASN A 87 -0.67 5.96 -5.74
N ALA A 88 -0.35 4.84 -5.09
CA ALA A 88 -1.17 4.29 -4.01
C ALA A 88 -1.32 5.30 -2.86
N LYS A 89 -0.23 5.96 -2.46
CA LYS A 89 -0.27 7.01 -1.43
C LYS A 89 -1.12 8.20 -1.84
N LEU A 90 -0.94 8.73 -3.05
CA LEU A 90 -1.76 9.83 -3.55
C LEU A 90 -3.25 9.47 -3.57
N MET A 91 -3.58 8.27 -4.06
CA MET A 91 -4.97 7.80 -4.12
C MET A 91 -5.59 7.65 -2.73
N VAL A 92 -4.87 7.03 -1.79
CA VAL A 92 -5.35 6.87 -0.40
C VAL A 92 -5.60 8.24 0.24
N GLN A 93 -4.68 9.20 0.05
CA GLN A 93 -4.84 10.56 0.53
C GLN A 93 -6.04 11.28 -0.11
N LEU A 94 -6.25 11.12 -1.42
CA LEU A 94 -7.40 11.69 -2.13
C LEU A 94 -8.74 11.13 -1.64
N LEU A 95 -8.75 9.89 -1.17
CA LEU A 95 -9.92 9.25 -0.56
C LEU A 95 -10.10 9.62 0.93
N GLY A 96 -9.29 10.53 1.47
CA GLY A 96 -9.35 10.93 2.87
C GLY A 96 -8.80 9.86 3.84
N GLY A 97 -8.01 8.93 3.33
CA GLY A 97 -7.36 7.88 4.10
C GLY A 97 -5.90 8.17 4.45
N GLU A 98 -5.31 7.18 5.12
CA GLU A 98 -3.92 7.17 5.57
C GLU A 98 -3.24 5.89 5.07
N ILE A 99 -1.96 5.97 4.71
CA ILE A 99 -1.13 4.81 4.36
C ILE A 99 0.15 4.86 5.17
N GLU A 100 0.49 3.73 5.78
CA GLU A 100 1.67 3.54 6.61
C GLU A 100 2.43 2.29 6.17
N ILE A 101 3.74 2.30 6.43
CA ILE A 101 4.61 1.18 6.10
C ILE A 101 5.56 0.90 7.27
N GLU A 102 5.55 -0.35 7.71
CA GLU A 102 6.49 -0.91 8.67
C GLU A 102 7.29 -1.98 7.93
N SER A 103 8.61 -1.92 8.00
CA SER A 103 9.47 -2.87 7.29
C SER A 103 10.83 -2.95 7.95
N GLU A 104 11.41 -4.14 7.92
CA GLU A 104 12.77 -4.40 8.35
C GLU A 104 13.45 -5.34 7.35
N GLU A 105 14.67 -4.97 6.94
CA GLU A 105 15.48 -5.74 6.00
C GLU A 105 15.64 -7.20 6.47
N GLY A 106 15.29 -8.13 5.58
CA GLY A 106 15.31 -9.57 5.83
C GLY A 106 14.15 -10.12 6.68
N LYS A 107 13.23 -9.28 7.17
CA LYS A 107 12.06 -9.74 7.96
C LYS A 107 10.71 -9.56 7.27
N GLY A 108 10.65 -8.74 6.23
CA GLY A 108 9.44 -8.48 5.45
C GLY A 108 8.85 -7.10 5.68
N THR A 109 7.64 -6.89 5.18
CA THR A 109 6.97 -5.59 5.16
C THR A 109 5.50 -5.72 5.55
N THR A 110 5.00 -4.73 6.29
CA THR A 110 3.58 -4.51 6.54
C THR A 110 3.19 -3.16 5.99
N VAL A 111 2.26 -3.14 5.04
CA VAL A 111 1.63 -1.92 4.54
C VAL A 111 0.21 -1.84 5.10
N THR A 112 -0.08 -0.75 5.82
CA THR A 112 -1.40 -0.49 6.42
C THR A 112 -2.05 0.65 5.65
N VAL A 113 -3.28 0.43 5.18
CA VAL A 113 -4.13 1.48 4.57
C VAL A 113 -5.39 1.62 5.40
N LEU A 114 -5.64 2.82 5.88
CA LEU A 114 -6.86 3.18 6.58
C LEU A 114 -7.70 4.08 5.66
N LEU A 115 -8.94 3.71 5.39
CA LEU A 115 -9.83 4.51 4.56
C LEU A 115 -11.15 4.76 5.28
N PRO A 116 -11.73 5.97 5.18
CA PRO A 116 -13.05 6.21 5.70
C PRO A 116 -14.02 5.26 5.00
N GLU A 117 -15.01 4.77 5.75
CA GLU A 117 -16.06 3.96 5.17
C GLU A 117 -16.74 4.75 4.05
N LEU A 118 -16.58 4.27 2.81
CA LEU A 118 -17.27 4.86 1.68
C LEU A 118 -18.72 4.42 1.80
N ASN A 119 -19.56 5.31 2.31
CA ASN A 119 -21.00 5.19 2.14
C ASN A 119 -21.27 5.10 0.64
N CYS A 120 -21.52 3.88 0.16
CA CYS A 120 -22.04 3.65 -1.16
C CYS A 120 -23.51 4.06 -1.12
N GLU A 121 -23.79 5.37 -1.21
CA GLU A 121 -25.14 5.80 -1.53
C GLU A 121 -25.48 5.14 -2.87
N SER A 122 -26.41 4.19 -2.80
CA SER A 122 -26.97 3.54 -3.97
C SER A 122 -27.72 4.62 -4.73
N ILE A 123 -27.16 5.06 -5.86
CA ILE A 123 -27.88 5.83 -6.89
C ILE A 123 -28.32 4.85 -7.98
#